data_AF-A0A550CDX4-F1
#
_entry.id   AF-A0A550CDX4-F1
#
_cell.length_a   1.000
_cell.length_b   1.000
_cell.length_c   1.000
_cell.angle_alpha   90.00
_cell.angle_beta   90.00
_cell.angle_gamma   90.00
#
_symmetry.space_group_name_H-M   'P 1'
#
loop_
_entity.id
_entity.type
_entity.pdbx_description
1 polymer ?
#
loop_
_entity_poly.entity_id
_entity_poly.type
_entity_poly.pdbx_seq_one_letter_code
_entity_poly.pdbx_strand_id
1 'polypeptide(L)'
;MPAAGPSGSCAGLTTPGAEAGIRARQCEDSDWVNEINASCLLGTLFYKPRAAAAQITCPTLVLAPTEDEECPVAGARAVARAGETVELVEFAG
;
A
#
# COMPACT_ATOMS: atom_id res chain seq x y z
N MET A 1 -14.04 10.77 6.80
CA MET A 1 -14.64 9.41 6.96
C MET A 1 -13.58 8.50 7.55
N PRO A 2 -13.92 7.40 8.24
CA PRO A 2 -12.91 6.56 8.89
C PRO A 2 -11.91 5.96 7.89
N ALA A 3 -10.62 5.97 8.22
CA ALA A 3 -9.60 5.33 7.39
C ALA A 3 -9.77 3.79 7.42
N ALA A 4 -9.99 3.24 8.62
CA ALA A 4 -10.41 1.86 8.83
C ALA A 4 -11.57 1.75 9.81
N GLY A 5 -12.38 0.70 9.67
CA GLY A 5 -13.48 0.42 10.58
C GLY A 5 -13.89 -1.05 10.55
N PRO A 6 -14.92 -1.43 11.32
CA PRO A 6 -15.44 -2.79 11.34
C PRO A 6 -15.93 -3.25 9.97
N SER A 7 -15.94 -4.56 9.75
CA SER A 7 -16.54 -5.14 8.54
C SER A 7 -18.02 -4.76 8.41
N GLY A 8 -18.41 -4.34 7.19
CA GLY A 8 -19.77 -3.84 6.91
C GLY A 8 -20.00 -2.36 7.22
N SER A 9 -19.02 -1.65 7.78
CA SER A 9 -19.10 -0.20 8.01
C SER A 9 -18.74 0.62 6.76
N CYS A 10 -19.06 1.91 6.78
CA CYS A 10 -18.62 2.86 5.75
C CYS A 10 -17.24 3.44 6.14
N ALA A 11 -16.17 2.73 5.76
CA ALA A 11 -14.78 3.11 6.00
C ALA A 11 -13.90 2.77 4.78
N GLY A 12 -12.71 3.37 4.69
CA GLY A 12 -11.75 3.08 3.62
C GLY A 12 -11.30 1.62 3.59
N LEU A 13 -10.99 1.07 4.77
CA LEU A 13 -10.63 -0.33 4.98
C LEU A 13 -11.65 -0.99 5.92
N THR A 14 -12.20 -2.12 5.51
CA THR A 14 -13.24 -2.87 6.26
C THR A 14 -12.92 -4.36 6.42
N THR A 15 -11.72 -4.79 6.01
CA THR A 15 -11.24 -6.15 6.24
C THR A 15 -11.19 -6.44 7.75
N PRO A 16 -11.57 -7.65 8.21
CA PRO A 16 -11.44 -8.02 9.61
C PRO A 16 -10.04 -7.72 10.15
N GLY A 17 -9.94 -7.02 11.27
CA GLY A 17 -8.67 -6.63 11.89
C GLY A 17 -8.00 -5.36 11.34
N ALA A 18 -8.50 -4.77 10.25
CA ALA A 18 -7.87 -3.59 9.63
C ALA A 18 -7.77 -2.39 10.60
N GLU A 19 -8.84 -2.10 11.36
CA GLU A 19 -8.82 -1.00 12.33
C GLU A 19 -7.80 -1.25 13.45
N ALA A 20 -7.77 -2.47 14.00
CA ALA A 20 -6.81 -2.83 15.05
C ALA A 20 -5.37 -2.75 14.52
N GLY A 21 -5.12 -3.25 13.30
CA GLY A 21 -3.80 -3.21 12.66
C GLY A 21 -3.31 -1.79 12.38
N ILE A 22 -4.19 -0.87 11.99
CA ILE A 22 -3.82 0.54 11.84
C ILE A 22 -3.54 1.21 13.18
N ARG A 23 -4.36 0.93 14.20
CA ARG A 23 -4.14 1.49 15.55
C ARG A 23 -2.84 0.99 16.18
N ALA A 24 -2.47 -0.27 15.96
CA ALA A 24 -1.23 -0.85 16.46
C ALA A 24 0.05 -0.22 15.86
N ARG A 25 -0.05 0.47 14.72
CA ARG A 25 1.09 1.16 14.07
C ARG A 25 1.27 2.60 14.54
N GLN A 26 0.36 3.11 15.37
CA GLN A 26 0.48 4.47 15.91
C GLN A 26 1.62 4.54 16.93
N CYS A 27 2.45 5.56 16.81
CA CYS A 27 3.41 5.90 17.86
C CYS A 27 2.69 6.55 19.04
N GLU A 28 3.21 6.42 20.26
CA GLU A 28 2.57 6.97 21.48
C GLU A 28 2.31 8.49 21.39
N ASP A 29 3.18 9.24 20.70
CA ASP A 29 3.08 10.69 20.53
C ASP A 29 2.39 11.12 19.22
N SER A 30 1.67 10.22 18.56
CA SER A 30 1.03 10.49 17.27
C SER A 30 -0.23 11.35 17.41
N ASP A 31 -0.34 12.42 16.62
CA ASP A 31 -1.55 13.23 16.46
C ASP A 31 -2.51 12.67 15.39
N TRP A 32 -2.11 11.57 14.74
CA TRP A 32 -2.92 10.91 13.72
C TRP A 32 -4.30 10.49 14.26
N VAL A 33 -5.34 10.86 13.53
CA VAL A 33 -6.71 10.41 13.77
C VAL A 33 -7.14 9.44 12.68
N ASN A 34 -8.03 8.51 13.01
CA ASN A 34 -8.54 7.50 12.08
C ASN A 34 -9.53 8.10 11.07
N GLU A 35 -9.07 9.03 10.26
CA GLU A 35 -9.87 9.75 9.28
C GLU A 35 -9.11 10.00 7.98
N ILE A 36 -9.84 9.88 6.87
CA ILE A 36 -9.42 10.31 5.54
C ILE A 36 -10.44 11.29 4.97
N ASN A 37 -9.98 12.15 4.07
CA ASN A 37 -10.87 12.97 3.28
C ASN A 37 -11.67 12.08 2.32
N ALA A 38 -13.00 12.15 2.39
CA ALA A 38 -13.87 11.29 1.58
C ALA A 38 -13.69 11.53 0.06
N SER A 39 -13.30 12.74 -0.36
CA SER A 39 -13.03 13.05 -1.75
C SER A 39 -11.84 12.28 -2.34
N CYS A 40 -10.90 11.80 -1.51
CA CYS A 40 -9.79 10.97 -1.97
C CYS A 40 -10.26 9.67 -2.62
N LEU A 41 -11.45 9.16 -2.25
CA LEU A 41 -12.04 7.98 -2.88
C LEU A 41 -12.28 8.17 -4.38
N LEU A 42 -12.59 9.41 -4.81
CA LEU A 42 -12.77 9.73 -6.22
C LEU A 42 -11.49 9.50 -7.03
N GLY A 43 -10.32 9.80 -6.45
CA GLY A 43 -9.02 9.55 -7.08
C GLY A 43 -8.59 8.08 -6.99
N THR A 44 -8.94 7.41 -5.90
CA THR A 44 -8.49 6.03 -5.61
C THR A 44 -8.97 5.04 -6.69
N LEU A 45 -10.16 5.24 -7.25
CA LEU A 45 -10.71 4.42 -8.35
C LEU A 45 -9.80 4.40 -9.60
N PHE A 46 -9.05 5.47 -9.82
CA PHE A 46 -8.16 5.62 -10.96
C PHE A 46 -6.68 5.40 -10.61
N TYR A 47 -6.37 5.20 -9.33
CA TYR A 47 -5.01 4.98 -8.86
C TYR A 47 -4.53 3.56 -9.20
N LYS A 48 -3.77 3.44 -10.29
CA LYS A 48 -3.15 2.19 -10.74
C LYS A 48 -1.62 2.33 -10.74
N PRO A 49 -0.96 2.29 -9.57
CA PRO A 49 0.49 2.52 -9.47
C PRO A 49 1.31 1.56 -10.34
N ARG A 50 0.85 0.32 -10.51
CA ARG A 50 1.47 -0.67 -11.42
C ARG A 50 1.53 -0.21 -12.88
N ALA A 51 0.57 0.59 -13.34
CA ALA A 51 0.56 1.12 -14.71
C ALA A 51 1.64 2.19 -14.93
N ALA A 52 2.12 2.82 -13.85
CA ALA A 52 3.22 3.79 -13.91
C ALA A 52 4.60 3.12 -13.91
N ALA A 53 4.71 1.82 -13.65
CA ALA A 53 6.00 1.13 -13.55
C ALA A 53 6.83 1.21 -14.85
N ALA A 54 6.17 1.16 -16.02
CA ALA A 54 6.84 1.32 -17.32
C ALA A 54 7.36 2.75 -17.58
N GLN A 55 6.97 3.72 -16.76
CA GLN A 55 7.41 5.12 -16.88
C GLN A 55 8.69 5.40 -16.08
N ILE A 56 9.20 4.41 -15.33
CA ILE A 56 10.45 4.52 -14.58
C ILE A 56 11.61 4.52 -15.58
N THR A 57 12.26 5.67 -15.73
CA THR A 57 13.35 5.88 -16.69
C THR A 57 14.74 5.92 -16.03
N CYS A 58 14.80 5.94 -14.70
CA CYS A 58 16.04 5.97 -13.93
C CYS A 58 16.35 4.61 -13.29
N PRO A 59 17.64 4.29 -13.07
CA PRO A 59 18.04 3.12 -12.30
C PRO A 59 17.32 3.07 -10.95
N THR A 60 16.62 1.97 -10.69
CA THR A 60 15.76 1.82 -9.50
C THR A 60 16.03 0.47 -8.84
N LEU A 61 16.29 0.49 -7.54
CA LEU A 61 16.38 -0.71 -6.71
C LEU A 61 15.06 -0.93 -5.96
N VAL A 62 14.46 -2.10 -6.11
CA VAL A 62 13.25 -2.53 -5.39
C VAL A 62 13.63 -3.65 -4.41
N LEU A 63 13.37 -3.41 -3.13
CA LEU A 63 13.54 -4.37 -2.05
C LEU A 63 12.18 -4.97 -1.72
N ALA A 64 12.05 -6.29 -1.78
CA ALA A 64 10.76 -6.96 -1.60
C ALA A 64 10.86 -8.14 -0.61
N PRO A 65 10.34 -7.98 0.62
CA PRO A 65 10.14 -9.10 1.53
C PRO A 65 9.15 -10.09 0.90
N THR A 66 9.50 -11.38 0.87
CA THR A 66 8.65 -12.41 0.24
C THR A 66 7.39 -12.74 1.04
N GLU A 67 7.35 -12.33 2.31
CA GLU A 67 6.30 -12.64 3.29
C GLU A 67 5.46 -11.41 3.68
N ASP A 68 5.59 -10.29 2.95
CA ASP A 68 4.77 -9.10 3.18
C ASP A 68 3.31 -9.34 2.76
N GLU A 69 2.41 -9.37 3.73
CA GLU A 69 0.96 -9.53 3.50
C GLU A 69 0.25 -8.22 3.13
N GLU A 70 0.84 -7.06 3.46
CA GLU A 70 0.27 -5.74 3.18
C GLU A 70 0.63 -5.27 1.76
N CYS A 71 1.88 -5.48 1.36
CA CYS A 71 2.39 -5.20 0.03
C CYS A 71 2.94 -6.49 -0.61
N PRO A 72 2.09 -7.38 -1.15
CA PRO A 72 2.52 -8.67 -1.67
C PRO A 72 3.64 -8.55 -2.71
N VAL A 73 4.66 -9.41 -2.60
CA VAL A 73 5.84 -9.47 -3.49
C VAL A 73 5.49 -9.49 -4.99
N ALA A 74 4.30 -9.99 -5.33
CA ALA A 74 3.75 -9.96 -6.70
C ALA A 74 3.70 -8.54 -7.31
N GLY A 75 3.49 -7.50 -6.49
CA GLY A 75 3.54 -6.10 -6.90
C GLY A 75 4.95 -5.67 -7.33
N ALA A 76 5.95 -5.97 -6.50
CA ALA A 76 7.36 -5.70 -6.80
C ALA A 76 7.83 -6.45 -8.06
N ARG A 77 7.48 -7.74 -8.18
CA ARG A 77 7.71 -8.54 -9.39
C ARG A 77 7.08 -7.93 -10.65
N ALA A 78 5.89 -7.34 -10.53
CA ALA A 78 5.24 -6.67 -11.66
C ALA A 78 5.96 -5.40 -12.08
N VAL A 79 6.48 -4.62 -11.12
CA VAL A 79 7.29 -3.42 -11.41
C VAL A 79 8.59 -3.80 -12.11
N ALA A 80 9.31 -4.80 -11.61
CA ALA A 80 10.56 -5.28 -12.18
C ALA A 80 10.40 -5.82 -13.62
N ARG A 81 9.26 -6.45 -13.93
CA ARG A 81 8.95 -6.88 -15.31
C ARG A 81 8.64 -5.73 -16.27
N ALA A 82 8.15 -4.60 -15.75
CA ALA A 82 7.68 -3.48 -16.56
C ALA A 82 8.75 -2.42 -16.81
N GLY A 83 9.73 -2.27 -15.92
CA GLY A 83 10.81 -1.28 -16.05
C GLY A 83 12.14 -1.92 -16.44
N GLU A 84 12.76 -1.41 -17.51
CA GLU A 84 14.04 -1.93 -18.03
C GLU A 84 15.24 -1.63 -17.12
N THR A 85 15.10 -0.65 -16.22
CA THR A 85 16.16 -0.15 -15.34
C THR A 85 15.95 -0.54 -13.87
N VAL A 86 15.07 -1.52 -13.63
CA VAL A 86 14.68 -1.94 -12.28
C VAL A 86 15.44 -3.21 -11.88
N GLU A 87 16.19 -3.12 -10.77
CA GLU A 87 16.75 -4.27 -10.07
C GLU A 87 15.80 -4.67 -8.92
N LEU A 88 15.46 -5.96 -8.84
CA LEU A 88 14.62 -6.51 -7.78
C LEU A 88 15.44 -7.43 -6.88
N VAL A 89 15.45 -7.14 -5.58
CA VAL A 89 16.04 -7.99 -4.55
C VAL A 89 14.91 -8.53 -3.67
N GLU A 90 14.72 -9.85 -3.74
CA GLU A 90 13.78 -10.57 -2.87
C GLU A 90 14.51 -11.16 -1.67
N PHE A 91 13.90 -11.08 -0.49
CA PHE A 91 14.46 -11.63 0.74
C PHE A 91 13.35 -12.16 1.66
N ALA A 92 13.67 -13.17 2.47
CA ALA A 92 12.80 -13.59 3.56
C ALA A 92 12.78 -12.49 4.63
N GLY A 93 11.58 -12.10 5.06
CA GLY A 93 11.34 -11.08 6.09
C GLY A 93 11.40 -11.64 7.50
#